data_AF-A0AAE2ZP51-F1
#
_entry.id   AF-A0AAE2ZP51-F1
#
_cell.length_a   1.000
_cell.length_b   1.000
_cell.length_c   1.000
_cell.angle_alpha   90.00
_cell.angle_beta   90.00
_cell.angle_gamma   90.00
#
_symmetry.space_group_name_H-M   'P 1'
#
loop_
_entity.id
_entity.type
_entity.pdbx_description
1 polymer ?
#
loop_
_entity_poly.entity_id
_entity_poly.type
_entity_poly.pdbx_seq_one_letter_code
_entity_poly.pdbx_strand_id
1 'polypeptide(L)'
;MMQMREILFQAANETPGVGNITECLKWGEPSYLPEKSGVGTTVRLAWKQKQPGRVSVFLHCQTNLVERIRGIYPDVFSFEGNRQLSVPVGAPLPEEELQHCFSMALTYHLRKKTG
;
A
#
# COMPACT_ATOMS: atom_id res chain seq x y z
N MET A 1 2.82 7.20 -11.35
CA MET A 1 3.33 7.33 -9.96
C MET A 1 2.57 8.39 -9.16
N MET A 2 2.29 9.58 -9.70
CA MET A 2 1.53 10.63 -8.97
C MET A 2 0.14 10.17 -8.51
N GLN A 3 -0.64 9.53 -9.39
CA GLN A 3 -1.96 9.00 -9.02
C GLN A 3 -1.91 8.00 -7.86
N MET A 4 -0.90 7.12 -7.84
CA MET A 4 -0.73 6.15 -6.73
C MET A 4 -0.46 6.85 -5.39
N ARG A 5 0.28 7.96 -5.43
CA ARG A 5 0.52 8.81 -4.26
C ARG A 5 -0.78 9.49 -3.81
N GLU A 6 -1.55 10.05 -4.73
CA GLU A 6 -2.83 10.70 -4.43
C GLU A 6 -3.81 9.74 -3.76
N ILE A 7 -4.00 8.53 -4.32
CA ILE A 7 -4.84 7.48 -3.74
C ILE A 7 -4.38 7.11 -2.33
N LEU A 8 -3.07 7.08 -2.08
CA LEU A 8 -2.52 6.77 -0.76
C LEU A 8 -2.82 7.88 0.26
N PHE A 9 -2.64 9.15 -0.10
CA PHE A 9 -3.00 10.28 0.77
C PHE A 9 -4.52 10.35 1.01
N GLN A 10 -5.32 10.07 -0.02
CA GLN A 10 -6.77 9.98 0.12
C GLN A 10 -7.16 8.85 1.08
N ALA A 11 -6.57 7.66 0.94
CA ALA A 11 -6.78 6.55 1.87
C ALA A 11 -6.44 6.94 3.31
N ALA A 12 -5.34 7.66 3.54
CA ALA A 12 -4.97 8.13 4.87
C ALA A 12 -6.01 9.12 5.45
N ASN A 13 -6.48 10.07 4.63
CA ASN A 13 -7.43 11.09 5.05
C ASN A 13 -8.83 10.51 5.35
N GLU A 14 -9.26 9.53 4.56
CA GLU A 14 -10.59 8.92 4.69
C GLU A 14 -10.65 7.80 5.72
N THR A 15 -9.51 7.32 6.23
CA THR A 15 -9.47 6.21 7.19
C THR A 15 -9.34 6.72 8.63
N PRO A 16 -10.38 6.54 9.48
CA PRO A 16 -10.31 6.96 10.87
C PRO A 16 -9.16 6.29 11.63
N GLY A 17 -8.44 7.10 12.41
CA GLY A 17 -7.34 6.63 13.26
C GLY A 17 -5.97 6.56 12.58
N VAL A 18 -5.86 6.75 11.26
CA VAL A 18 -4.56 6.86 10.57
C VAL A 18 -3.84 8.15 10.98
N GLY A 19 -4.55 9.28 10.90
CA GLY A 19 -3.97 10.61 11.06
C GLY A 19 -3.09 11.00 9.87
N ASN A 20 -2.13 11.89 10.11
CA ASN A 20 -1.18 12.30 9.08
C ASN A 20 -0.21 11.17 8.74
N ILE A 21 0.22 11.14 7.48
CA ILE A 21 1.28 10.26 7.00
C ILE A 21 2.50 11.07 6.60
N THR A 22 3.68 10.53 6.90
CA THR A 22 4.95 11.06 6.43
C THR A 22 5.31 10.41 5.10
N GLU A 23 5.76 11.22 4.14
CA GLU A 23 6.42 10.77 2.92
C GLU A 23 7.94 10.85 3.10
N CYS A 24 8.64 9.74 2.87
CA CYS A 24 10.09 9.66 2.95
C CYS A 24 10.65 8.74 1.87
N LEU A 25 11.96 8.72 1.72
CA LEU A 25 12.64 7.76 0.85
C LEU A 25 13.20 6.61 1.67
N LYS A 26 12.90 5.38 1.25
CA LYS A 26 13.60 4.18 1.72
C LYS A 26 14.19 3.50 0.50
N TRP A 27 15.50 3.26 0.52
CA TRP A 27 16.24 2.69 -0.63
C TRP A 27 16.07 3.48 -1.94
N GLY A 28 15.93 4.81 -1.85
CA GLY A 28 15.69 5.68 -3.00
C GLY A 28 14.26 5.62 -3.57
N GLU A 29 13.35 4.88 -2.92
CA GLU A 29 11.97 4.71 -3.36
C GLU A 29 11.00 5.43 -2.40
N PRO A 30 9.93 6.07 -2.94
CA PRO A 30 8.93 6.76 -2.13
C PRO A 30 8.20 5.79 -1.19
N SER A 31 8.17 6.16 0.08
CA SER A 31 7.66 5.36 1.18
C SER A 31 6.79 6.23 2.08
N TYR A 32 5.69 5.65 2.55
CA TYR A 32 4.65 6.34 3.29
C TYR A 32 4.33 5.55 4.56
N LEU A 33 4.18 6.25 5.68
CA LEU A 33 3.84 5.66 6.95
C LEU A 33 3.07 6.65 7.83
N PRO A 34 2.18 6.18 8.71
CA PRO A 34 1.56 7.06 9.71
C PRO A 34 2.62 7.74 10.58
N GLU A 35 2.44 9.03 10.85
CA GLU A 35 3.30 9.79 11.78
C GLU A 35 3.23 9.21 13.19
N LYS A 36 2.04 8.75 13.57
CA LYS A 36 1.81 8.15 14.87
C LYS A 36 2.29 6.70 14.89
N SER A 37 3.26 6.42 15.74
CA SER A 37 3.77 5.07 15.99
C SER A 37 2.66 4.10 16.43
N GLY A 38 2.73 2.87 15.92
CA GLY A 38 1.82 1.78 16.31
C GLY A 38 0.41 1.87 15.72
N VAL A 39 0.22 2.64 14.66
CA VAL A 39 -1.06 2.77 13.92
C VAL A 39 -1.08 1.83 12.71
N GLY A 40 -0.08 1.92 11.84
CA GLY A 40 0.02 1.14 10.61
C GLY A 40 1.44 0.76 10.26
N THR A 41 1.60 0.22 9.06
CA THR A 41 2.89 -0.18 8.50
C THR A 41 3.31 0.70 7.32
N THR A 42 4.57 0.60 6.92
CA THR A 42 5.08 1.34 5.76
C THR A 42 4.51 0.76 4.46
N VAL A 43 4.03 1.65 3.59
CA VAL A 43 3.70 1.37 2.20
C VAL A 43 4.79 1.99 1.33
N ARG A 44 5.46 1.20 0.50
CA ARG A 44 6.50 1.70 -0.42
C ARG A 44 6.08 1.50 -1.86
N LEU A 45 6.18 2.55 -2.66
CA LEU A 45 5.85 2.52 -4.08
C LEU A 45 7.13 2.44 -4.89
N ALA A 46 7.16 1.56 -5.88
CA ALA A 46 8.31 1.41 -6.74
C ALA A 46 7.89 1.15 -8.19
N TRP A 47 8.54 1.85 -9.10
CA TRP A 47 8.59 1.49 -10.50
C TRP A 47 10.03 1.07 -10.81
N LYS A 48 10.20 -0.05 -11.52
CA LYS A 48 11.53 -0.60 -11.82
C LYS A 48 11.71 -0.72 -13.32
N GLN A 49 12.86 -0.30 -13.84
CA GLN A 49 13.21 -0.44 -15.25
C GLN A 49 13.12 -1.89 -15.76
N LYS A 50 13.39 -2.87 -14.89
CA LYS A 50 13.26 -4.31 -15.21
C LYS A 50 11.81 -4.78 -15.39
N GLN A 51 10.83 -4.01 -14.90
CA GLN A 51 9.40 -4.27 -15.03
C GLN A 51 8.67 -2.97 -15.42
N PRO A 52 8.95 -2.41 -16.61
CA PRO A 52 8.54 -1.05 -16.94
C PRO A 52 7.02 -0.90 -17.08
N GLY A 53 6.32 -2.00 -17.38
CA GLY A 53 4.86 -2.01 -17.53
C GLY A 53 4.08 -2.06 -16.21
N ARG A 54 4.74 -2.05 -15.04
CA ARG A 54 4.08 -2.22 -13.74
C ARG A 54 4.56 -1.24 -12.70
N VAL A 55 3.64 -0.83 -11.81
CA VAL A 55 3.96 -0.15 -10.56
C VAL A 55 3.71 -1.13 -9.42
N SER A 56 4.68 -1.24 -8.53
CA SER A 56 4.65 -2.14 -7.39
C SER A 56 4.40 -1.39 -6.09
N VAL A 57 3.56 -1.98 -5.25
CA VAL A 57 3.35 -1.62 -3.86
C VAL A 57 4.02 -2.69 -3.00
N PHE A 58 4.95 -2.25 -2.16
CA PHE A 58 5.64 -3.09 -1.19
C PHE A 58 5.10 -2.85 0.21
N LEU A 59 4.69 -3.93 0.85
CA LEU A 59 4.20 -3.98 2.23
C LEU A 59 5.21 -4.70 3.13
N HIS A 60 5.05 -4.52 4.45
CA HIS A 60 5.94 -5.13 5.43
C HIS A 60 5.79 -6.65 5.48
N CYS A 61 6.89 -7.38 5.29
CA CYS A 61 6.89 -8.85 5.10
C CYS A 61 6.49 -9.65 6.36
N GLN A 62 6.60 -9.07 7.55
CA GLN A 62 6.15 -9.71 8.80
C GLN A 62 4.65 -9.51 9.05
N THR A 63 3.89 -9.12 8.03
CA THR A 63 2.44 -8.97 8.09
C THR A 63 1.79 -9.96 7.15
N ASN A 64 0.54 -10.32 7.42
CA ASN A 64 -0.31 -11.09 6.49
C ASN A 64 -1.11 -10.18 5.55
N LEU A 65 -0.68 -8.92 5.33
CA LEU A 65 -1.42 -7.97 4.51
C LEU A 65 -1.55 -8.45 3.06
N VAL A 66 -0.45 -8.89 2.45
CA VAL A 66 -0.46 -9.36 1.06
C VAL A 66 -1.35 -10.58 0.89
N GLU A 67 -1.32 -11.53 1.83
CA GLU A 67 -2.20 -12.70 1.81
C GLU A 67 -3.67 -12.31 1.92
N ARG A 68 -4.01 -11.40 2.84
CA ARG A 68 -5.38 -10.91 2.99
C ARG A 68 -5.87 -10.15 1.76
N ILE A 69 -5.04 -9.26 1.22
CA ILE A 69 -5.37 -8.51 0.00
C ILE A 69 -5.56 -9.48 -1.18
N ARG A 70 -4.72 -10.50 -1.30
CA ARG A 70 -4.88 -11.55 -2.31
C ARG A 70 -6.20 -12.30 -2.17
N GLY A 71 -6.66 -12.55 -0.94
CA GLY A 71 -7.95 -13.19 -0.70
C GLY A 71 -9.16 -12.32 -1.07
N ILE A 72 -9.04 -10.99 -0.93
CA ILE A 72 -10.12 -10.04 -1.27
C ILE A 72 -10.12 -9.72 -2.77
N TYR A 73 -8.93 -9.55 -3.36
CA TYR A 73 -8.72 -9.05 -4.71
C TYR A 73 -7.76 -9.94 -5.52
N PRO A 74 -8.07 -11.23 -5.73
CA PRO A 74 -7.17 -12.17 -6.39
C PRO A 74 -6.88 -11.80 -7.86
N ASP A 75 -7.87 -11.23 -8.55
CA ASP A 75 -7.83 -10.97 -9.99
C ASP A 75 -7.53 -9.49 -10.34
N VAL A 76 -7.48 -8.61 -9.34
CA VAL A 76 -7.23 -7.16 -9.53
C VAL A 76 -5.75 -6.84 -9.54
N PHE A 77 -4.97 -7.52 -8.70
CA PHE A 77 -3.54 -7.27 -8.53
C PHE A 77 -2.72 -8.50 -8.91
N SER A 78 -1.51 -8.27 -9.42
CA SER A 78 -0.52 -9.36 -9.48
C SER A 78 0.36 -9.33 -8.24
N PHE A 79 0.49 -10.49 -7.61
CA PHE A 79 1.22 -10.66 -6.36
C PHE A 79 2.55 -11.36 -6.58
N GLU A 80 3.58 -10.94 -5.85
CA GLU A 80 4.90 -11.58 -5.86
C GLU A 80 5.35 -11.83 -4.42
N GLY A 81 5.54 -13.11 -4.07
CA GLY A 81 5.87 -13.53 -2.71
C GLY A 81 4.82 -13.10 -1.68
N ASN A 82 5.28 -12.60 -0.53
CA ASN A 82 4.44 -12.17 0.59
C ASN A 82 4.51 -10.66 0.87
N ARG A 83 5.14 -9.88 -0.01
CA ARG A 83 5.41 -8.45 0.24
C ARG A 83 5.06 -7.50 -0.90
N GLN A 84 4.69 -8.02 -2.06
CA GLN A 84 4.48 -7.20 -3.26
C GLN A 84 3.12 -7.50 -3.89
N LEU A 85 2.44 -6.42 -4.23
CA LEU A 85 1.33 -6.40 -5.17
C LEU A 85 1.63 -5.34 -6.23
N SER A 86 1.09 -5.49 -7.43
CA SER A 86 1.40 -4.60 -8.54
C SER A 86 0.25 -4.46 -9.51
N VAL A 87 0.21 -3.32 -10.20
CA VAL A 87 -0.78 -2.98 -11.23
C VAL A 87 -0.10 -2.57 -12.54
N PRO A 88 -0.74 -2.77 -13.70
CA PRO A 88 -0.22 -2.31 -14.98
C PRO A 88 -0.22 -0.78 -15.09
N VAL A 89 0.77 -0.21 -15.77
CA VAL A 89 0.89 1.26 -16.02
C VAL A 89 0.03 1.71 -17.20
N GLY A 90 -0.31 0.81 -18.12
CA GLY A 90 -1.05 1.11 -19.35
C GLY A 90 -2.56 0.88 -19.27
N ALA A 91 -3.10 0.66 -18.08
CA ALA A 91 -4.54 0.49 -17.85
C ALA A 91 -4.99 1.41 -16.71
N PRO A 92 -6.30 1.70 -16.60
CA PRO A 92 -6.85 2.42 -15.46
C PRO A 92 -6.44 1.77 -14.14
N LEU A 93 -6.07 2.59 -13.16
CA LEU A 93 -5.77 2.09 -11.83
C LEU A 93 -7.06 1.61 -11.15
N PRO A 94 -7.03 0.48 -10.44
CA PRO A 94 -8.13 0.07 -9.57
C PRO A 94 -8.12 0.93 -8.30
N GLU A 95 -8.63 2.15 -8.40
CA GLU A 95 -8.45 3.20 -7.38
C GLU A 95 -9.09 2.81 -6.04
N GLU A 96 -10.31 2.26 -6.06
CA GLU A 96 -11.03 1.83 -4.86
C GLU A 96 -10.31 0.68 -4.14
N GLU A 97 -9.85 -0.32 -4.89
CA GLU A 97 -9.14 -1.46 -4.34
C GLU A 97 -7.76 -1.05 -3.81
N LEU A 98 -7.05 -0.15 -4.50
CA LEU A 98 -5.79 0.42 -4.02
C LEU A 98 -6.01 1.21 -2.74
N GLN A 99 -7.04 2.05 -2.69
CA GLN A 99 -7.40 2.83 -1.51
C GLN A 99 -7.71 1.91 -0.32
N HIS A 100 -8.48 0.85 -0.54
CA HIS A 100 -8.75 -0.14 0.50
C HIS A 100 -7.47 -0.82 0.97
N CYS A 101 -6.59 -1.25 0.07
CA CYS A 101 -5.29 -1.84 0.40
C CYS A 101 -4.42 -0.89 1.24
N PHE A 102 -4.38 0.39 0.89
CA PHE A 102 -3.65 1.40 1.64
C PHE A 102 -4.26 1.62 3.03
N SER A 103 -5.59 1.70 3.15
CA SER A 103 -6.26 1.79 4.47
C SER A 103 -5.88 0.62 5.38
N MET A 104 -5.83 -0.60 4.84
CA MET A 104 -5.47 -1.80 5.59
C MET A 104 -4.02 -1.74 6.07
N ALA A 105 -3.10 -1.27 5.24
CA ALA A 105 -1.70 -1.11 5.60
C ALA A 105 -1.52 -0.01 6.66
N LEU A 106 -2.16 1.15 6.46
CA LEU A 106 -2.06 2.31 7.34
C LEU A 106 -2.79 2.13 8.68
N THR A 107 -3.66 1.13 8.84
CA THR A 107 -4.33 0.80 10.11
C THR A 107 -3.97 -0.57 10.68
N TYR A 108 -2.96 -1.24 10.11
CA TYR A 108 -2.63 -2.63 10.42
C TYR A 108 -2.50 -2.93 11.93
N HIS A 109 -1.88 -2.02 12.70
CA HIS A 109 -1.67 -2.21 14.14
C HIS A 109 -2.88 -1.81 14.98
N LEU A 110 -3.75 -0.93 14.50
CA LEU A 110 -5.02 -0.62 15.17
C LEU A 110 -5.93 -1.84 15.18
N ARG A 111 -6.08 -2.50 14.02
CA ARG A 111 -6.95 -3.68 13.89
C ARG A 111 -6.42 -4.89 14.68
N LYS A 112 -5.10 -4.99 14.89
CA LYS A 112 -4.50 -6.05 15.73
C LYS A 112 -4.83 -5.90 17.22
N LYS A 113 -5.18 -4.69 17.70
CA LYS A 113 -5.52 -4.44 19.12
C LYS A 113 -6.99 -4.74 19.46
N THR A 114 -7.85 -4.90 18.46
CA THR A 114 -9.30 -5.12 18.63
C THR A 114 -9.69 -6.59 18.41
N GLY A 115 -8.71 -7.48 18.23
CA GLY A 115 -8.91 -8.92 18.07
C GLY A 115 -8.31 -9.71 19.22
#